data_AF-A0A952B020-F1
#
_entry.id   AF-A0A952B020-F1
#
_cell.length_a   1.000
_cell.length_b   1.000
_cell.length_c   1.000
_cell.angle_alpha   90.00
_cell.angle_beta   90.00
_cell.angle_gamma   90.00
#
_symmetry.space_group_name_H-M   'P 1'
#
loop_
_entity.id
_entity.type
_entity.pdbx_description
1 polymer ?
#
loop_
_entity_poly.entity_id
_entity_poly.type
_entity_poly.pdbx_seq_one_letter_code
_entity_poly.pdbx_strand_id
1 'polypeptide(L)'
;MTGLKTKTSKKGAALLIVLFIVMVITISSLGFLSRSDVELACGRNMALRIQMDYLAESGLEHAKGLILNPQDIGSEYWTGATNQQLVASNDYYDVAVVRDDSDPTNRCNYIIDCNSYRLRNGDKIGRSNIRAELRLDPCIAVWTGSDSAAWSGITINGDVYCNGTLINKGAMNGDVFVNALSGNITGRQKAIVDLSLAWPRVTIADFTSNYTTQTITSSSLSGQTFGPYSPVRVCHHTGNLALAGNVQIEGMLIVDGNLTVQGSANTITAAKNLPALLVTGDLIVESGGNLEINGLAVINGGMQVSADASVINILGGLFIQGALAETTADSSGNGHIGTVIDATWVPGKTGNALDFDGVNDYVKIVADPSLDNLAAITMSAWIYPHVDSHWHVLDKGDGDKRIFAEGINRTLNGRIRYAGTHANSESVSDTIILNSWQHVALTWSQTTNTIQLFHNGTEVLYSIQNIGSSGVLDDTTHPFMIGARGVLEATSFFNGIIDDVRIYNHVLDVNDIYPPIDGLAGLVGHWKLDESGSSVTVTAAPSKTAIVVWDAMSIEEKWGQAAGAFFKSIQRQ
;
A
#
# COMPACT_ATOMS: atom_id res chain seq x y z
N MET A 1 -60.03 -41.01 107.00
CA MET A 1 -59.22 -39.98 106.31
C MET A 1 -58.37 -40.70 105.27
N THR A 2 -58.88 -40.85 104.06
CA THR A 2 -58.74 -39.95 102.89
C THR A 2 -57.56 -40.35 102.01
N GLY A 3 -57.86 -40.77 100.77
CA GLY A 3 -56.86 -40.98 99.73
C GLY A 3 -57.36 -41.76 98.53
N LEU A 4 -58.44 -41.33 97.87
CA LEU A 4 -58.75 -41.77 96.51
C LEU A 4 -57.58 -41.35 95.60
N LYS A 5 -56.85 -42.31 95.01
CA LYS A 5 -56.00 -42.07 93.85
C LYS A 5 -56.75 -42.46 92.59
N THR A 6 -57.32 -41.46 91.96
CA THR A 6 -57.87 -41.48 90.61
C THR A 6 -56.78 -41.87 89.60
N LYS A 7 -56.99 -43.00 88.91
CA LYS A 7 -56.16 -43.46 87.80
C LYS A 7 -56.51 -42.61 86.57
N THR A 8 -55.83 -41.47 86.42
CA THR A 8 -55.96 -40.59 85.25
C THR A 8 -55.48 -41.33 84.00
N SER A 9 -56.34 -41.33 82.97
CA SER A 9 -56.09 -41.94 81.66
C SER A 9 -54.86 -41.33 80.98
N LYS A 10 -53.75 -42.09 80.91
CA LYS A 10 -52.53 -41.73 80.16
C LYS A 10 -52.71 -41.72 78.63
N LYS A 11 -53.90 -42.07 78.11
CA LYS A 11 -54.16 -42.15 76.66
C LYS A 11 -54.22 -40.76 75.99
N GLY A 12 -54.65 -39.72 76.70
CA GLY A 12 -54.71 -38.35 76.16
C GLY A 12 -53.32 -37.69 76.00
N ALA A 13 -52.41 -37.94 76.93
CA ALA A 13 -51.03 -37.43 76.85
C ALA A 13 -50.22 -38.10 75.73
N ALA A 14 -50.40 -39.41 75.52
CA ALA A 14 -49.77 -40.13 74.41
C ALA A 14 -50.25 -39.63 73.04
N LEU A 15 -51.55 -39.34 72.89
CA LEU A 15 -52.11 -38.76 71.66
C LEU A 15 -51.54 -37.37 71.35
N LEU A 16 -51.42 -36.51 72.37
CA LEU A 16 -50.81 -35.19 72.24
C LEU A 16 -49.33 -35.25 71.82
N ILE A 17 -48.56 -36.18 72.40
CA ILE A 17 -47.16 -36.40 72.03
C ILE A 17 -47.05 -36.87 70.57
N VAL A 18 -47.90 -37.80 70.14
CA VAL A 18 -47.93 -38.28 68.74
C VAL A 18 -48.30 -37.15 67.78
N LEU A 19 -49.32 -36.34 68.10
CA LEU A 19 -49.70 -35.17 67.31
C LEU A 19 -48.57 -34.14 67.21
N PHE A 20 -47.85 -33.90 68.31
CA PHE A 20 -46.72 -32.97 68.34
C PHE A 20 -45.55 -33.49 67.49
N ILE A 21 -45.24 -34.80 67.58
CA ILE A 21 -44.22 -35.44 66.74
C ILE A 21 -44.60 -35.36 65.26
N VAL A 22 -45.86 -35.68 64.91
CA VAL A 22 -46.35 -35.57 63.52
C VAL A 22 -46.22 -34.13 63.04
N MET A 23 -46.65 -33.14 63.83
CA MET A 23 -46.55 -31.72 63.50
C MET A 23 -45.09 -31.30 63.24
N VAL A 24 -44.15 -31.69 64.11
CA VAL A 24 -42.73 -31.40 63.95
C VAL A 24 -42.16 -32.05 62.69
N ILE A 25 -42.53 -33.30 62.41
CA ILE A 25 -42.12 -34.00 61.18
C ILE A 25 -42.70 -33.29 59.94
N THR A 26 -43.99 -32.92 59.94
CA THR A 26 -44.62 -32.25 58.79
C THR A 26 -43.97 -30.90 58.50
N ILE A 27 -43.70 -30.09 59.53
CA ILE A 27 -43.03 -28.78 59.38
C ILE A 27 -41.60 -28.98 58.86
N SER A 28 -40.87 -29.95 59.41
CA SER A 28 -39.50 -30.25 58.96
C SER A 28 -39.47 -30.72 57.50
N SER A 29 -40.37 -31.63 57.12
CA SER A 29 -40.51 -32.12 55.75
C SER A 29 -40.91 -31.01 54.77
N LEU A 30 -41.82 -30.11 55.15
CA LEU A 30 -42.18 -28.93 54.34
C LEU A 30 -40.98 -27.99 54.15
N GLY A 31 -40.14 -27.83 55.19
CA GLY A 31 -38.89 -27.07 55.10
C GLY A 31 -37.90 -27.69 54.10
N PHE A 32 -37.72 -29.02 54.12
CA PHE A 32 -36.87 -29.70 53.14
C PHE A 32 -37.42 -29.62 51.71
N LEU A 33 -38.74 -29.77 51.52
CA LEU A 33 -39.37 -29.62 50.21
C LEU A 33 -39.20 -28.20 49.67
N SER A 34 -39.48 -27.18 50.48
CA SER A 34 -39.30 -25.78 50.08
C SER A 34 -37.87 -25.46 49.70
N ARG A 35 -36.88 -25.97 50.46
CA ARG A 35 -35.47 -25.81 50.12
C ARG A 35 -35.12 -26.49 48.79
N SER A 36 -35.58 -27.72 48.59
CA SER A 36 -35.35 -28.47 47.34
C SER A 36 -35.95 -27.76 46.12
N ASP A 37 -37.13 -27.15 46.26
CA ASP A 37 -37.78 -26.40 45.19
C ASP A 37 -36.99 -25.14 44.82
N VAL A 38 -36.47 -24.43 45.82
CA VAL A 38 -35.60 -23.25 45.60
C VAL A 38 -34.30 -23.67 44.92
N GLU A 39 -33.65 -24.74 45.39
CA GLU A 39 -32.42 -25.27 44.79
C GLU A 39 -32.65 -25.69 43.32
N LEU A 40 -33.77 -26.35 43.02
CA LEU A 40 -34.16 -26.72 41.64
C LEU A 40 -34.42 -25.48 40.77
N ALA A 41 -35.10 -24.47 41.29
CA ALA A 41 -35.35 -23.22 40.57
C ALA A 41 -34.04 -22.47 40.27
N CYS A 42 -33.14 -22.38 41.24
CA CYS A 42 -31.80 -21.81 41.06
C CYS A 42 -31.01 -22.59 40.01
N GLY A 43 -31.01 -23.93 40.07
CA GLY A 43 -30.34 -24.78 39.08
C GLY A 43 -30.88 -24.57 37.66
N ARG A 44 -32.21 -24.47 37.50
CA ARG A 44 -32.84 -24.17 36.21
C ARG A 44 -32.48 -22.78 35.69
N ASN A 45 -32.46 -21.78 36.56
CA ASN A 45 -32.06 -20.41 36.18
C ASN A 45 -30.59 -20.35 35.79
N MET A 46 -29.71 -21.05 36.50
CA MET A 46 -28.30 -21.14 36.16
C MET A 46 -28.08 -21.85 34.81
N ALA A 47 -28.78 -22.96 34.57
CA ALA A 47 -28.71 -23.67 33.29
C ALA A 47 -29.23 -22.79 32.14
N LEU A 48 -30.35 -22.10 32.32
CA LEU A 48 -30.88 -21.17 31.34
C LEU A 48 -29.88 -20.03 31.06
N ARG A 49 -29.28 -19.46 32.11
CA ARG A 49 -28.29 -18.38 31.94
C ARG A 49 -27.06 -18.84 31.17
N ILE A 50 -26.52 -20.02 31.50
CA ILE A 50 -25.38 -20.61 30.79
C ILE A 50 -25.73 -20.85 29.31
N GLN A 51 -26.92 -21.37 29.03
CA GLN A 51 -27.39 -21.54 27.64
C GLN A 51 -27.44 -20.20 26.89
N MET A 52 -27.92 -19.14 27.53
CA MET A 52 -27.99 -17.82 26.91
C MET A 52 -26.60 -17.20 26.73
N ASP A 53 -25.67 -17.41 27.66
CA ASP A 53 -24.27 -16.98 27.50
C ASP A 53 -23.63 -17.65 26.26
N TYR A 54 -23.74 -18.98 26.12
CA TYR A 54 -23.21 -19.69 24.94
C TYR A 54 -23.90 -19.28 23.64
N LEU A 55 -25.20 -19.00 23.69
CA LEU A 55 -25.94 -18.50 22.53
C LEU A 55 -25.45 -17.12 22.12
N ALA A 56 -25.16 -16.24 23.09
CA ALA A 56 -24.61 -14.93 22.81
C ALA A 56 -23.22 -15.03 22.18
N GLU A 57 -22.34 -15.90 22.71
CA GLU A 57 -21.01 -16.19 22.14
C GLU A 57 -21.10 -16.73 20.71
N SER A 58 -22.06 -17.62 20.46
CA SER A 58 -22.34 -18.13 19.11
C SER A 58 -22.81 -17.02 18.16
N GLY A 59 -23.59 -16.05 18.67
CA GLY A 59 -23.98 -14.87 17.92
C GLY A 59 -22.80 -13.96 17.55
N LEU A 60 -21.78 -13.86 18.41
CA LEU A 60 -20.53 -13.16 18.07
C LEU A 60 -19.78 -13.88 16.95
N GLU A 61 -19.62 -15.21 17.03
CA GLU A 61 -18.93 -15.97 15.97
C GLU A 61 -19.71 -15.93 14.65
N HIS A 62 -21.06 -15.93 14.69
CA HIS A 62 -21.88 -15.70 13.51
C HIS A 62 -21.57 -14.33 12.88
N ALA A 63 -21.53 -13.28 13.68
CA ALA A 63 -21.18 -11.93 13.22
C ALA A 63 -19.79 -11.88 12.60
N LYS A 64 -18.79 -12.46 13.26
CA LYS A 64 -17.41 -12.57 12.76
C LYS A 64 -17.36 -13.30 11.41
N GLY A 65 -18.06 -14.42 11.27
CA GLY A 65 -18.13 -15.18 10.02
C GLY A 65 -18.72 -14.35 8.86
N LEU A 66 -19.75 -13.54 9.13
CA LEU A 66 -20.31 -12.63 8.14
C LEU A 66 -19.37 -11.48 7.79
N ILE A 67 -18.71 -10.87 8.77
CA ILE A 67 -17.82 -9.69 8.56
C ILE A 67 -16.54 -10.07 7.81
N LEU A 68 -15.99 -11.26 8.07
CA LEU A 68 -14.75 -11.72 7.44
C LEU A 68 -14.91 -11.99 5.94
N ASN A 69 -16.10 -12.38 5.49
CA ASN A 69 -16.34 -12.82 4.12
C ASN A 69 -17.10 -11.76 3.31
N PRO A 70 -16.98 -11.77 1.96
CA PRO A 70 -17.87 -11.01 1.09
C PRO A 70 -19.35 -11.26 1.36
N GLN A 71 -20.06 -10.15 1.60
CA GLN A 71 -21.45 -10.12 2.05
C GLN A 71 -22.38 -9.75 0.91
N ASP A 72 -23.47 -10.49 0.79
CA ASP A 72 -24.51 -10.23 -0.20
C ASP A 72 -25.67 -9.41 0.42
N ILE A 73 -25.37 -8.15 0.69
CA ILE A 73 -26.29 -7.18 1.29
C ILE A 73 -26.19 -5.85 0.55
N GLY A 74 -27.25 -5.04 0.62
CA GLY A 74 -27.29 -3.74 -0.05
C GLY A 74 -26.46 -2.64 0.63
N SER A 75 -26.10 -2.80 1.91
CA SER A 75 -25.23 -1.86 2.63
C SER A 75 -23.75 -2.19 2.42
N GLU A 76 -22.86 -1.27 2.85
CA GLU A 76 -21.41 -1.49 2.76
C GLU A 76 -20.98 -2.75 3.52
N TYR A 77 -21.49 -2.91 4.74
CA TYR A 77 -21.29 -4.08 5.61
C TYR A 77 -22.56 -4.40 6.42
N TRP A 78 -22.61 -5.60 6.98
CA TRP A 78 -23.74 -6.13 7.75
C TRP A 78 -23.75 -5.49 9.13
N THR A 79 -24.83 -4.77 9.44
CA THR A 79 -24.98 -4.01 10.69
C THR A 79 -25.66 -4.79 11.81
N GLY A 80 -25.98 -6.07 11.56
CA GLY A 80 -26.65 -6.93 12.52
C GLY A 80 -28.05 -7.38 12.08
N ALA A 81 -28.68 -8.18 12.93
CA ALA A 81 -30.04 -8.67 12.74
C ALA A 81 -30.68 -9.02 14.09
N THR A 82 -32.00 -9.02 14.15
CA THR A 82 -32.78 -9.38 15.36
C THR A 82 -33.52 -10.70 15.18
N ASN A 83 -33.95 -11.30 16.30
CA ASN A 83 -34.69 -12.56 16.35
C ASN A 83 -34.00 -13.72 15.60
N GLN A 84 -32.67 -13.78 15.65
CA GLN A 84 -31.91 -14.84 15.03
C GLN A 84 -31.97 -16.12 15.88
N GLN A 85 -31.92 -17.29 15.22
CA GLN A 85 -31.92 -18.59 15.88
C GLN A 85 -30.86 -19.50 15.25
N LEU A 86 -30.17 -20.31 16.06
CA LEU A 86 -29.27 -21.35 15.56
C LEU A 86 -30.02 -22.65 15.23
N VAL A 87 -31.07 -22.93 16.00
CA VAL A 87 -31.93 -24.10 15.86
C VAL A 87 -33.37 -23.69 16.13
N ALA A 88 -34.33 -24.38 15.51
CA ALA A 88 -35.75 -24.16 15.75
C ALA A 88 -36.09 -24.40 17.23
N SER A 89 -36.23 -23.32 17.99
CA SER A 89 -36.42 -23.34 19.44
C SER A 89 -37.12 -22.06 19.91
N ASN A 90 -37.17 -21.82 21.21
CA ASN A 90 -37.60 -20.54 21.79
C ASN A 90 -36.42 -19.64 22.15
N ASP A 91 -35.20 -20.00 21.74
CA ASP A 91 -33.99 -19.27 22.04
C ASP A 91 -33.62 -18.39 20.84
N TYR A 92 -33.32 -17.14 21.14
CA TYR A 92 -33.07 -16.10 20.15
C TYR A 92 -31.87 -15.27 20.56
N TYR A 93 -31.25 -14.63 19.57
CA TYR A 93 -30.25 -13.61 19.79
C TYR A 93 -30.43 -12.45 18.82
N ASP A 94 -30.14 -11.25 19.32
CA ASP A 94 -30.10 -10.00 18.56
C ASP A 94 -28.64 -9.56 18.47
N VAL A 95 -28.12 -9.34 17.26
CA VAL A 95 -26.76 -8.87 17.02
C VAL A 95 -26.80 -7.48 16.43
N ALA A 96 -25.95 -6.58 16.92
CA ALA A 96 -25.65 -5.29 16.31
C ALA A 96 -24.15 -5.18 16.05
N VAL A 97 -23.79 -4.66 14.88
CA VAL A 97 -22.39 -4.50 14.44
C VAL A 97 -22.16 -3.05 14.05
N VAL A 98 -21.10 -2.46 14.59
CA VAL A 98 -20.66 -1.09 14.27
C VAL A 98 -19.18 -1.12 13.93
N ARG A 99 -18.81 -0.65 12.74
CA ARG A 99 -17.40 -0.45 12.38
C ARG A 99 -16.84 0.75 13.13
N ASP A 100 -15.59 0.65 13.58
CA ASP A 100 -14.86 1.79 14.14
C ASP A 100 -14.32 2.67 13.02
N ASP A 101 -15.03 3.76 12.73
CA ASP A 101 -14.65 4.77 11.75
C ASP A 101 -14.01 6.01 12.41
N SER A 102 -13.54 5.91 13.66
CA SER A 102 -12.94 7.04 14.39
C SER A 102 -11.58 7.49 13.84
N ASP A 103 -10.85 6.58 13.19
CA ASP A 103 -9.52 6.80 12.62
C ASP A 103 -9.35 5.93 11.35
N PRO A 104 -8.65 6.38 10.30
CA PRO A 104 -8.38 5.58 9.10
C PRO A 104 -7.74 4.20 9.38
N THR A 105 -6.90 4.08 10.40
CA THR A 105 -6.25 2.82 10.82
C THR A 105 -7.19 1.84 11.51
N ASN A 106 -8.37 2.32 11.95
CA ASN A 106 -9.34 1.54 12.70
C ASN A 106 -10.43 0.90 11.84
N ARG A 107 -10.44 1.11 10.52
CA ARG A 107 -11.47 0.57 9.61
C ARG A 107 -11.58 -0.96 9.57
N CYS A 108 -10.60 -1.66 10.14
CA CYS A 108 -10.61 -3.12 10.32
C CYS A 108 -11.15 -3.57 11.69
N ASN A 109 -11.52 -2.64 12.57
CA ASN A 109 -12.06 -2.92 13.89
C ASN A 109 -13.60 -2.74 13.89
N TYR A 110 -14.28 -3.61 14.63
CA TYR A 110 -15.74 -3.61 14.77
C TYR A 110 -16.12 -3.84 16.23
N ILE A 111 -17.18 -3.16 16.67
CA ILE A 111 -17.86 -3.41 17.94
C ILE A 111 -19.10 -4.24 17.64
N ILE A 112 -19.24 -5.36 18.35
CA ILE A 112 -20.34 -6.30 18.18
C ILE A 112 -21.04 -6.45 19.53
N ASP A 113 -22.32 -6.08 19.56
CA ASP A 113 -23.20 -6.30 20.71
C ASP A 113 -24.14 -7.47 20.41
N CYS A 114 -24.17 -8.48 21.28
CA CYS A 114 -25.01 -9.65 21.14
C CYS A 114 -25.87 -9.85 22.39
N ASN A 115 -27.20 -9.82 22.18
CA ASN A 115 -28.21 -9.97 23.22
C ASN A 115 -29.00 -11.26 23.00
N SER A 116 -28.77 -12.28 23.82
CA SER A 116 -29.49 -13.55 23.76
C SER A 116 -30.62 -13.61 24.80
N TYR A 117 -31.69 -14.34 24.47
CA TYR A 117 -32.86 -14.52 25.33
C TYR A 117 -33.71 -15.72 24.92
N ARG A 118 -34.46 -16.25 25.88
CA ARG A 118 -35.53 -17.23 25.61
C ARG A 118 -36.88 -16.54 25.63
N LEU A 119 -37.74 -16.81 24.65
CA LEU A 119 -39.13 -16.38 24.66
C LEU A 119 -40.01 -17.37 25.42
N ARG A 120 -40.82 -16.86 26.34
CA ARG A 120 -41.87 -17.62 27.02
C ARG A 120 -43.14 -16.79 27.05
N ASN A 121 -44.16 -17.19 26.30
CA ASN A 121 -45.43 -16.46 26.18
C ASN A 121 -45.26 -14.99 25.74
N GLY A 122 -44.25 -14.69 24.92
CA GLY A 122 -43.92 -13.34 24.48
C GLY A 122 -42.88 -12.61 25.34
N ASP A 123 -42.60 -13.09 26.55
CA ASP A 123 -41.62 -12.46 27.45
C ASP A 123 -40.19 -12.97 27.19
N LYS A 124 -39.22 -12.04 27.10
CA LYS A 124 -37.78 -12.35 27.05
C LYS A 124 -37.25 -12.69 28.44
N ILE A 125 -36.95 -13.96 28.71
CA ILE A 125 -36.37 -14.48 29.95
C ILE A 125 -34.92 -14.97 29.75
N GLY A 126 -34.17 -15.12 30.85
CA GLY A 126 -32.84 -15.76 30.83
C GLY A 126 -31.71 -14.95 30.19
N ARG A 127 -31.92 -13.65 29.94
CA ARG A 127 -31.10 -12.82 29.04
C ARG A 127 -29.60 -12.84 29.33
N SER A 128 -28.80 -12.76 28.28
CA SER A 128 -27.38 -12.44 28.34
C SER A 128 -27.02 -11.37 27.33
N ASN A 129 -26.14 -10.45 27.71
CA ASN A 129 -25.63 -9.38 26.86
C ASN A 129 -24.09 -9.44 26.91
N ILE A 130 -23.48 -9.55 25.74
CA ILE A 130 -22.03 -9.48 25.58
C ILE A 130 -21.67 -8.48 24.48
N ARG A 131 -20.62 -7.71 24.76
CA ARG A 131 -19.97 -6.82 23.81
C ARG A 131 -18.61 -7.38 23.46
N ALA A 132 -18.26 -7.38 22.19
CA ALA A 132 -16.94 -7.77 21.72
C ALA A 132 -16.33 -6.73 20.78
N GLU A 133 -15.01 -6.59 20.85
CA GLU A 133 -14.23 -5.87 19.86
C GLU A 133 -13.59 -6.88 18.91
N LEU A 134 -14.01 -6.89 17.65
CA LEU A 134 -13.47 -7.72 16.59
C LEU A 134 -12.45 -6.93 15.78
N ARG A 135 -11.34 -7.56 15.39
CA ARG A 135 -10.40 -7.03 14.39
C ARG A 135 -10.25 -8.01 13.24
N LEU A 136 -10.30 -7.49 12.01
CA LEU A 136 -9.85 -8.18 10.81
C LEU A 136 -8.34 -8.04 10.69
N ASP A 137 -7.62 -9.16 10.68
CA ASP A 137 -6.16 -9.21 10.77
C ASP A 137 -5.64 -10.59 10.31
N PRO A 138 -4.58 -10.66 9.49
CA PRO A 138 -4.01 -9.56 8.71
C PRO A 138 -5.02 -8.96 7.73
N CYS A 139 -4.94 -7.66 7.50
CA CYS A 139 -5.74 -6.94 6.51
C CYS A 139 -4.84 -6.13 5.57
N ILE A 140 -4.60 -6.69 4.39
CA ILE A 140 -3.64 -6.13 3.43
C ILE A 140 -4.22 -4.88 2.77
N ALA A 141 -3.53 -3.75 2.95
CA ALA A 141 -3.75 -2.51 2.21
C ALA A 141 -2.95 -2.48 0.91
N VAL A 142 -1.69 -2.91 0.95
CA VAL A 142 -0.79 -2.92 -0.22
C VAL A 142 -0.13 -4.30 -0.36
N TRP A 143 -0.17 -4.84 -1.57
CA TRP A 143 0.55 -6.04 -1.96
C TRP A 143 1.44 -5.73 -3.16
N THR A 144 2.72 -6.07 -3.08
CA THR A 144 3.69 -5.93 -4.18
C THR A 144 4.35 -7.27 -4.50
N GLY A 145 4.48 -7.59 -5.79
CA GLY A 145 5.00 -8.87 -6.26
C GLY A 145 6.52 -8.91 -6.46
N SER A 146 7.18 -7.76 -6.32
CA SER A 146 8.63 -7.59 -6.45
C SER A 146 9.18 -6.61 -5.42
N ASP A 147 10.51 -6.41 -5.44
CA ASP A 147 11.16 -5.32 -4.71
C ASP A 147 10.45 -3.99 -4.97
N SER A 148 10.23 -3.21 -3.90
CA SER A 148 9.44 -1.97 -3.95
C SER A 148 9.97 -0.92 -2.99
N ALA A 149 9.73 0.34 -3.31
CA ALA A 149 10.09 1.47 -2.46
C ALA A 149 8.84 2.31 -2.13
N ALA A 150 8.69 2.65 -0.86
CA ALA A 150 7.72 3.62 -0.39
C ALA A 150 8.44 4.91 0.01
N TRP A 151 8.35 5.93 -0.84
CA TRP A 151 8.95 7.24 -0.59
C TRP A 151 8.17 8.01 0.49
N SER A 152 8.69 9.17 0.91
CA SER A 152 8.14 9.98 2.00
C SER A 152 6.69 10.41 1.79
N GLY A 153 6.22 10.44 0.55
CA GLY A 153 4.86 10.78 0.15
C GLY A 153 3.84 9.64 0.30
N ILE A 154 4.27 8.44 0.68
CA ILE A 154 3.37 7.29 0.84
C ILE A 154 2.86 7.20 2.28
N THR A 155 1.55 7.04 2.41
CA THR A 155 0.88 6.64 3.66
C THR A 155 0.05 5.38 3.44
N ILE A 156 0.35 4.31 4.19
CA ILE A 156 -0.39 3.06 4.17
C ILE A 156 -1.02 2.82 5.54
N ASN A 157 -2.34 2.70 5.58
CA ASN A 157 -3.12 2.38 6.77
C ASN A 157 -3.69 0.96 6.62
N GLY A 158 -3.02 -0.02 7.23
CA GLY A 158 -3.26 -1.44 7.05
C GLY A 158 -1.96 -2.18 6.77
N ASP A 159 -2.06 -3.50 6.58
CA ASP A 159 -0.88 -4.35 6.46
C ASP A 159 -0.30 -4.31 5.04
N VAL A 160 1.00 -4.56 4.93
CA VAL A 160 1.73 -4.57 3.66
C VAL A 160 2.30 -5.96 3.40
N TYR A 161 2.20 -6.40 2.16
CA TYR A 161 2.93 -7.56 1.66
C TYR A 161 3.88 -7.13 0.55
N CYS A 162 5.13 -7.58 0.62
CA CYS A 162 6.12 -7.37 -0.44
C CYS A 162 6.91 -8.66 -0.70
N ASN A 163 6.78 -9.21 -1.90
CA ASN A 163 7.54 -10.37 -2.35
C ASN A 163 8.95 -9.98 -2.81
N GLY A 164 9.75 -9.49 -1.87
CA GLY A 164 11.08 -8.96 -2.14
C GLY A 164 11.65 -8.18 -0.97
N THR A 165 12.48 -7.19 -1.31
CA THR A 165 12.96 -6.14 -0.42
C THR A 165 12.02 -4.95 -0.47
N LEU A 166 11.61 -4.46 0.70
CA LEU A 166 10.84 -3.23 0.83
C LEU A 166 11.72 -2.15 1.48
N ILE A 167 11.78 -0.99 0.85
CA ILE A 167 12.39 0.20 1.44
C ILE A 167 11.26 1.15 1.83
N ASN A 168 11.20 1.55 3.10
CA ASN A 168 10.18 2.46 3.61
C ASN A 168 10.77 3.77 4.14
N LYS A 169 10.45 4.87 3.46
CA LYS A 169 10.66 6.26 3.89
C LYS A 169 9.33 6.97 4.20
N GLY A 170 8.19 6.34 3.87
CA GLY A 170 6.85 6.83 4.15
C GLY A 170 6.28 6.35 5.49
N ALA A 171 4.97 6.55 5.67
CA ALA A 171 4.24 6.09 6.85
C ALA A 171 3.55 4.75 6.57
N MET A 172 3.93 3.70 7.30
CA MET A 172 3.27 2.39 7.25
C MET A 172 2.67 2.05 8.63
N ASN A 173 1.34 2.05 8.70
CA ASN A 173 0.54 1.84 9.91
C ASN A 173 -0.13 0.46 9.87
N GLY A 174 0.69 -0.59 9.98
CA GLY A 174 0.27 -1.99 9.97
C GLY A 174 1.46 -2.95 10.01
N ASP A 175 1.17 -4.25 10.04
CA ASP A 175 2.19 -5.28 9.95
C ASP A 175 2.73 -5.37 8.51
N VAL A 176 4.01 -5.74 8.38
CA VAL A 176 4.69 -5.83 7.08
C VAL A 176 5.22 -7.25 6.89
N PHE A 177 4.72 -7.93 5.86
CA PHE A 177 5.13 -9.28 5.44
C PHE A 177 6.15 -9.16 4.30
N VAL A 178 7.43 -9.39 4.60
CA VAL A 178 8.53 -9.10 3.66
C VAL A 178 9.77 -9.95 3.93
N ASN A 179 10.62 -10.16 2.93
CA ASN A 179 11.90 -10.86 3.08
C ASN A 179 12.99 -9.98 3.72
N ALA A 180 13.08 -8.72 3.29
CA ALA A 180 13.99 -7.72 3.82
C ALA A 180 13.31 -6.35 3.89
N LEU A 181 13.49 -5.64 5.01
CA LEU A 181 12.92 -4.32 5.24
C LEU A 181 14.04 -3.33 5.58
N SER A 182 14.07 -2.20 4.89
CA SER A 182 14.84 -1.02 5.28
C SER A 182 13.87 0.10 5.64
N GLY A 183 14.09 0.80 6.76
CA GLY A 183 13.21 1.86 7.24
C GLY A 183 12.31 1.47 8.42
N ASN A 184 11.53 2.43 8.91
CA ASN A 184 10.71 2.28 10.12
C ASN A 184 9.27 1.91 9.77
N ILE A 185 8.58 1.16 10.63
CA ILE A 185 7.15 0.84 10.48
C ILE A 185 6.43 0.98 11.82
N THR A 186 5.14 1.26 11.77
CA THR A 186 4.24 1.20 12.92
C THR A 186 3.48 -0.13 12.87
N GLY A 187 4.11 -1.19 13.37
CA GLY A 187 3.59 -2.55 13.35
C GLY A 187 4.70 -3.57 13.57
N ARG A 188 4.49 -4.81 13.14
CA ARG A 188 5.51 -5.85 13.19
C ARG A 188 5.95 -6.28 11.80
N GLN A 189 7.25 -6.46 11.62
CA GLN A 189 7.78 -7.20 10.49
C GLN A 189 7.51 -8.70 10.72
N LYS A 190 6.96 -9.37 9.71
CA LYS A 190 6.63 -10.80 9.68
C LYS A 190 7.21 -11.46 8.44
N ALA A 191 7.37 -12.77 8.48
CA ALA A 191 7.82 -13.51 7.32
C ALA A 191 6.68 -13.63 6.30
N ILE A 192 7.01 -13.61 5.01
CA ILE A 192 6.04 -13.78 3.92
C ILE A 192 5.17 -15.03 4.10
N VAL A 193 5.77 -16.12 4.60
CA VAL A 193 5.08 -17.40 4.83
C VAL A 193 4.00 -17.37 5.91
N ASP A 194 3.99 -16.33 6.76
CA ASP A 194 2.99 -16.17 7.81
C ASP A 194 1.66 -15.62 7.26
N LEU A 195 1.65 -15.10 6.02
CA LEU A 195 0.42 -14.63 5.37
C LEU A 195 -0.25 -15.79 4.61
N SER A 196 -1.46 -16.14 5.02
CA SER A 196 -2.28 -17.14 4.32
C SER A 196 -3.11 -16.58 3.16
N LEU A 197 -3.15 -15.25 3.01
CA LEU A 197 -3.92 -14.59 1.95
C LEU A 197 -3.20 -14.72 0.61
N ALA A 198 -3.88 -15.32 -0.37
CA ALA A 198 -3.39 -15.42 -1.74
C ALA A 198 -3.76 -14.18 -2.58
N TRP A 199 -2.99 -13.96 -3.65
CA TRP A 199 -3.29 -12.98 -4.69
C TRP A 199 -4.71 -13.17 -5.24
N PRO A 200 -5.49 -12.08 -5.47
CA PRO A 200 -6.84 -12.18 -6.01
C PRO A 200 -6.81 -12.71 -7.45
N ARG A 201 -7.55 -13.79 -7.72
CA ARG A 201 -7.65 -14.40 -9.07
C ARG A 201 -8.60 -13.61 -9.98
N VAL A 202 -8.23 -12.36 -10.27
CA VAL A 202 -9.04 -11.43 -11.07
C VAL A 202 -8.55 -11.50 -12.52
N THR A 203 -9.37 -12.04 -13.43
CA THR A 203 -9.11 -12.04 -14.88
C THR A 203 -10.17 -11.27 -15.65
N ILE A 204 -9.85 -10.80 -16.86
CA ILE A 204 -10.81 -10.08 -17.71
C ILE A 204 -12.04 -10.95 -18.01
N ALA A 205 -11.82 -12.24 -18.28
CA ALA A 205 -12.88 -13.18 -18.65
C ALA A 205 -13.93 -13.32 -17.52
N ASP A 206 -13.48 -13.38 -16.26
CA ASP A 206 -14.35 -13.50 -15.09
C ASP A 206 -15.45 -12.44 -15.07
N PHE A 207 -15.12 -11.20 -15.45
CA PHE A 207 -16.05 -10.08 -15.35
C PHE A 207 -16.81 -9.81 -16.66
N THR A 208 -16.14 -9.94 -17.80
CA THR A 208 -16.79 -9.69 -19.11
C THR A 208 -17.79 -10.78 -19.50
N SER A 209 -17.64 -12.01 -19.00
CA SER A 209 -18.60 -13.10 -19.24
C SER A 209 -19.79 -13.10 -18.29
N ASN A 210 -19.62 -12.63 -17.06
CA ASN A 210 -20.67 -12.69 -16.02
C ASN A 210 -21.44 -11.37 -15.83
N TYR A 211 -20.93 -10.25 -16.35
CA TYR A 211 -21.56 -8.93 -16.20
C TYR A 211 -21.77 -8.19 -17.52
N THR A 212 -22.82 -7.36 -17.55
CA THR A 212 -23.03 -6.41 -18.65
C THR A 212 -21.88 -5.42 -18.72
N THR A 213 -21.19 -5.45 -19.85
CA THR A 213 -19.97 -4.68 -20.10
C THR A 213 -20.23 -3.54 -21.09
N GLN A 214 -19.73 -2.35 -20.79
CA GLN A 214 -19.65 -1.22 -21.71
C GLN A 214 -18.23 -1.09 -22.24
N THR A 215 -18.07 -1.15 -23.57
CA THR A 215 -16.78 -0.92 -24.21
C THR A 215 -16.48 0.57 -24.27
N ILE A 216 -15.30 0.95 -23.79
CA ILE A 216 -14.71 2.27 -23.99
C ILE A 216 -13.90 2.22 -25.29
N THR A 217 -14.28 3.00 -26.29
CA THR A 217 -13.61 3.01 -27.60
C THR A 217 -12.55 4.10 -27.75
N SER A 218 -12.59 5.12 -26.89
CA SER A 218 -11.59 6.20 -26.88
C SER A 218 -10.38 5.79 -26.03
N SER A 219 -9.16 6.07 -26.50
CA SER A 219 -7.93 5.87 -25.73
C SER A 219 -7.65 6.99 -24.73
N SER A 220 -8.49 8.01 -24.68
CA SER A 220 -8.42 9.10 -23.70
C SER A 220 -9.83 9.52 -23.29
N LEU A 221 -10.05 9.65 -21.98
CA LEU A 221 -11.31 10.08 -21.36
C LEU A 221 -11.11 11.41 -20.65
N SER A 222 -12.05 12.34 -20.80
CA SER A 222 -12.14 13.57 -20.03
C SER A 222 -13.61 13.97 -19.83
N GLY A 223 -14.02 14.17 -18.57
CA GLY A 223 -15.36 14.65 -18.22
C GLY A 223 -16.51 13.64 -18.40
N GLN A 224 -16.23 12.37 -18.69
CA GLN A 224 -17.28 11.35 -18.79
C GLN A 224 -17.62 10.71 -17.44
N THR A 225 -18.90 10.40 -17.27
CA THR A 225 -19.42 9.56 -16.18
C THR A 225 -19.96 8.25 -16.73
N PHE A 226 -19.57 7.13 -16.13
CA PHE A 226 -20.08 5.79 -16.42
C PHE A 226 -20.81 5.28 -15.17
N GLY A 227 -22.15 5.21 -15.20
CA GLY A 227 -23.02 4.86 -14.06
C GLY A 227 -23.93 6.03 -13.60
N PRO A 228 -24.65 5.96 -12.45
CA PRO A 228 -24.83 4.80 -11.57
C PRO A 228 -25.51 3.61 -12.24
N TYR A 229 -25.20 2.41 -11.77
CA TYR A 229 -25.61 1.12 -12.35
C TYR A 229 -27.12 0.97 -12.65
N SER A 230 -27.50 0.85 -13.94
CA SER A 230 -28.28 -0.27 -14.51
C SER A 230 -28.44 -0.08 -16.04
N PRO A 231 -28.04 -1.05 -16.89
CA PRO A 231 -27.53 -2.39 -16.56
C PRO A 231 -26.00 -2.48 -16.48
N VAL A 232 -25.24 -1.48 -16.96
CA VAL A 232 -23.79 -1.56 -17.11
C VAL A 232 -23.10 -1.59 -15.75
N ARG A 233 -22.28 -2.63 -15.52
CA ARG A 233 -21.47 -2.77 -14.30
C ARG A 233 -19.96 -2.77 -14.50
N VAL A 234 -19.53 -3.00 -15.72
CA VAL A 234 -18.12 -3.13 -16.09
C VAL A 234 -17.86 -2.23 -17.28
N CYS A 235 -16.83 -1.38 -17.19
CA CYS A 235 -16.31 -0.61 -18.31
C CYS A 235 -15.00 -1.27 -18.76
N HIS A 236 -14.86 -1.56 -20.05
CA HIS A 236 -13.70 -2.26 -20.58
C HIS A 236 -13.08 -1.49 -21.75
N HIS A 237 -11.77 -1.23 -21.66
CA HIS A 237 -10.95 -0.72 -22.76
C HIS A 237 -9.87 -1.74 -23.11
N THR A 238 -9.65 -1.96 -24.42
CA THR A 238 -8.54 -2.76 -24.92
C THR A 238 -7.42 -1.84 -25.41
N GLY A 239 -6.20 -2.08 -24.94
CA GLY A 239 -5.06 -1.18 -25.15
C GLY A 239 -4.90 -0.16 -24.02
N ASN A 240 -4.04 0.83 -24.27
CA ASN A 240 -3.71 1.84 -23.27
C ASN A 240 -4.82 2.90 -23.17
N LEU A 241 -5.17 3.27 -21.94
CA LEU A 241 -6.20 4.26 -21.65
C LEU A 241 -5.62 5.42 -20.85
N ALA A 242 -5.89 6.65 -21.29
CA ALA A 242 -5.60 7.86 -20.52
C ALA A 242 -6.88 8.39 -19.84
N LEU A 243 -6.83 8.67 -18.55
CA LEU A 243 -7.84 9.47 -17.85
C LEU A 243 -7.31 10.89 -17.78
N ALA A 244 -7.76 11.81 -18.63
CA ALA A 244 -7.30 13.19 -18.75
C ALA A 244 -7.99 14.18 -17.78
N GLY A 245 -8.84 13.70 -16.88
CA GLY A 245 -9.45 14.49 -15.82
C GLY A 245 -10.97 14.47 -15.80
N ASN A 246 -11.55 14.63 -14.62
CA ASN A 246 -12.99 14.63 -14.36
C ASN A 246 -13.71 13.35 -14.84
N VAL A 247 -13.02 12.21 -14.90
CA VAL A 247 -13.63 10.93 -15.27
C VAL A 247 -14.20 10.25 -14.04
N GLN A 248 -15.46 9.83 -14.11
CA GLN A 248 -16.17 9.21 -13.00
C GLN A 248 -16.66 7.83 -13.44
N ILE A 249 -16.18 6.78 -12.78
CA ILE A 249 -16.60 5.40 -13.06
C ILE A 249 -17.25 4.85 -11.80
N GLU A 250 -18.57 4.71 -11.83
CA GLU A 250 -19.32 3.88 -10.89
C GLU A 250 -19.41 2.49 -11.51
N GLY A 251 -18.31 1.75 -11.36
CA GLY A 251 -18.03 0.57 -12.16
C GLY A 251 -16.89 -0.25 -11.60
N MET A 252 -16.71 -1.42 -12.19
CA MET A 252 -15.36 -1.91 -12.43
C MET A 252 -14.82 -1.25 -13.71
N LEU A 253 -13.59 -0.73 -13.68
CA LEU A 253 -12.83 -0.40 -14.89
C LEU A 253 -11.83 -1.53 -15.19
N ILE A 254 -11.84 -2.01 -16.43
CA ILE A 254 -10.84 -2.93 -16.98
C ILE A 254 -10.07 -2.19 -18.07
N VAL A 255 -8.74 -2.16 -17.95
CA VAL A 255 -7.81 -1.69 -18.97
C VAL A 255 -6.90 -2.85 -19.36
N ASP A 256 -7.09 -3.38 -20.56
CA ASP A 256 -6.20 -4.40 -21.13
C ASP A 256 -4.98 -3.74 -21.79
N GLY A 257 -4.16 -3.11 -20.97
CA GLY A 257 -2.99 -2.31 -21.33
C GLY A 257 -2.55 -1.46 -20.15
N ASN A 258 -1.83 -0.37 -20.42
CA ASN A 258 -1.44 0.61 -19.40
C ASN A 258 -2.58 1.60 -19.14
N LEU A 259 -2.76 1.98 -17.88
CA LEU A 259 -3.64 3.08 -17.48
C LEU A 259 -2.78 4.30 -17.14
N THR A 260 -2.92 5.36 -17.92
CA THR A 260 -2.28 6.65 -17.65
C THR A 260 -3.28 7.59 -16.99
N VAL A 261 -2.93 8.19 -15.86
CA VAL A 261 -3.73 9.22 -15.20
C VAL A 261 -3.10 10.58 -15.44
N GLN A 262 -3.89 11.44 -16.06
CA GLN A 262 -3.62 12.81 -16.44
C GLN A 262 -4.68 13.73 -15.82
N GLY A 263 -4.26 14.87 -15.29
CA GLY A 263 -5.18 15.85 -14.70
C GLY A 263 -5.95 15.35 -13.47
N SER A 264 -6.92 16.15 -13.02
CA SER A 264 -7.52 16.02 -11.70
C SER A 264 -8.91 15.38 -11.68
N ALA A 265 -9.38 15.00 -10.49
CA ALA A 265 -10.77 14.58 -10.21
C ALA A 265 -11.23 13.33 -11.00
N ASN A 266 -10.32 12.38 -11.22
CA ASN A 266 -10.68 11.05 -11.70
C ASN A 266 -11.06 10.16 -10.50
N THR A 267 -12.21 9.51 -10.56
CA THR A 267 -12.71 8.64 -9.49
C THR A 267 -13.23 7.34 -10.05
N ILE A 268 -12.87 6.23 -9.40
CA ILE A 268 -13.34 4.88 -9.73
C ILE A 268 -13.93 4.27 -8.45
N THR A 269 -15.23 4.00 -8.45
CA THR A 269 -15.95 3.43 -7.32
C THR A 269 -16.54 2.08 -7.70
N ALA A 270 -16.05 1.04 -7.03
CA ALA A 270 -16.48 -0.33 -7.25
C ALA A 270 -17.99 -0.52 -6.98
N ALA A 271 -18.61 -1.39 -7.77
CA ALA A 271 -19.90 -1.98 -7.38
C ALA A 271 -19.65 -3.02 -6.30
N LYS A 272 -20.71 -3.33 -5.55
CA LYS A 272 -20.67 -4.46 -4.62
C LYS A 272 -20.26 -5.74 -5.35
N ASN A 273 -19.35 -6.50 -4.73
CA ASN A 273 -18.79 -7.76 -5.22
C ASN A 273 -17.90 -7.65 -6.47
N LEU A 274 -17.55 -6.43 -6.92
CA LEU A 274 -16.61 -6.19 -8.01
C LEU A 274 -15.34 -5.50 -7.48
N PRO A 275 -14.18 -5.74 -8.10
CA PRO A 275 -13.05 -4.82 -7.94
C PRO A 275 -13.40 -3.46 -8.55
N ALA A 276 -12.69 -2.42 -8.13
CA ALA A 276 -12.81 -1.10 -8.74
C ALA A 276 -12.03 -1.05 -10.05
N LEU A 277 -10.82 -1.60 -10.07
CA LEU A 277 -9.86 -1.43 -11.16
C LEU A 277 -9.09 -2.73 -11.43
N LEU A 278 -8.99 -3.10 -12.71
CA LEU A 278 -8.06 -4.10 -13.24
C LEU A 278 -7.25 -3.48 -14.38
N VAL A 279 -5.92 -3.50 -14.27
CA VAL A 279 -4.98 -3.05 -15.30
C VAL A 279 -4.03 -4.21 -15.62
N THR A 280 -3.96 -4.64 -16.89
CA THR A 280 -3.06 -5.75 -17.27
C THR A 280 -1.61 -5.31 -17.48
N GLY A 281 -1.37 -4.02 -17.73
CA GLY A 281 -0.05 -3.39 -17.74
C GLY A 281 0.21 -2.52 -16.51
N ASP A 282 0.88 -1.40 -16.72
CA ASP A 282 1.28 -0.45 -15.66
C ASP A 282 0.19 0.60 -15.37
N LEU A 283 0.12 1.03 -14.10
CA LEU A 283 -0.57 2.25 -13.72
C LEU A 283 0.44 3.39 -13.67
N ILE A 284 0.30 4.36 -14.57
CA ILE A 284 1.22 5.49 -14.74
C ILE A 284 0.46 6.75 -14.34
N VAL A 285 0.94 7.48 -13.34
CA VAL A 285 0.37 8.76 -12.94
C VAL A 285 1.34 9.87 -13.31
N GLU A 286 0.95 10.68 -14.28
CA GLU A 286 1.74 11.80 -14.78
C GLU A 286 1.63 13.01 -13.85
N SER A 287 2.39 14.06 -14.16
CA SER A 287 2.37 15.34 -13.43
C SER A 287 0.95 15.86 -13.21
N GLY A 288 0.62 16.22 -11.97
CA GLY A 288 -0.68 16.71 -11.53
C GLY A 288 -1.83 15.70 -11.66
N GLY A 289 -1.53 14.43 -11.94
CA GLY A 289 -2.51 13.36 -12.07
C GLY A 289 -3.13 13.01 -10.71
N ASN A 290 -4.46 13.08 -10.63
CA ASN A 290 -5.21 12.69 -9.43
C ASN A 290 -6.13 11.51 -9.71
N LEU A 291 -6.06 10.50 -8.85
CA LEU A 291 -6.92 9.32 -8.90
C LEU A 291 -7.46 8.95 -7.52
N GLU A 292 -8.77 8.85 -7.40
CA GLU A 292 -9.44 8.27 -6.24
C GLU A 292 -10.02 6.89 -6.60
N ILE A 293 -9.65 5.85 -5.85
CA ILE A 293 -10.19 4.50 -6.00
C ILE A 293 -10.93 4.10 -4.73
N ASN A 294 -12.20 3.76 -4.87
CA ASN A 294 -13.05 3.24 -3.81
C ASN A 294 -13.32 1.74 -4.07
N GLY A 295 -12.39 0.88 -3.68
CA GLY A 295 -12.46 -0.57 -3.86
C GLY A 295 -11.10 -1.23 -4.06
N LEU A 296 -11.10 -2.45 -4.58
CA LEU A 296 -9.88 -3.20 -4.91
C LEU A 296 -9.30 -2.72 -6.25
N ALA A 297 -8.02 -2.36 -6.27
CA ALA A 297 -7.23 -2.10 -7.48
C ALA A 297 -6.22 -3.23 -7.71
N VAL A 298 -6.30 -3.88 -8.86
CA VAL A 298 -5.40 -4.96 -9.28
C VAL A 298 -4.61 -4.52 -10.51
N ILE A 299 -3.29 -4.43 -10.37
CA ILE A 299 -2.35 -3.99 -11.40
C ILE A 299 -1.36 -5.13 -11.67
N ASN A 300 -1.36 -5.67 -12.87
CA ASN A 300 -0.46 -6.79 -13.23
C ASN A 300 0.94 -6.31 -13.67
N GLY A 301 1.11 -5.02 -13.93
CA GLY A 301 2.40 -4.35 -14.05
C GLY A 301 2.86 -3.71 -12.75
N GLY A 302 3.65 -2.64 -12.85
CA GLY A 302 4.03 -1.76 -11.76
C GLY A 302 3.13 -0.53 -11.65
N MET A 303 3.41 0.29 -10.64
CA MET A 303 2.78 1.58 -10.45
C MET A 303 3.84 2.67 -10.37
N GLN A 304 3.79 3.61 -11.31
CA GLN A 304 4.71 4.73 -11.43
C GLN A 304 3.97 6.02 -11.13
N VAL A 305 4.47 6.82 -10.20
CA VAL A 305 3.84 8.06 -9.76
C VAL A 305 4.82 9.21 -9.93
N SER A 306 4.48 10.18 -10.78
CA SER A 306 5.27 11.39 -10.95
C SER A 306 5.35 12.17 -9.64
N ALA A 307 6.54 12.61 -9.27
CA ALA A 307 6.80 13.47 -8.12
C ALA A 307 6.22 14.89 -8.27
N ASP A 308 5.55 15.22 -9.37
CA ASP A 308 5.05 16.57 -9.63
C ASP A 308 3.58 16.71 -9.24
N ALA A 309 3.33 16.92 -7.94
CA ALA A 309 2.01 17.20 -7.37
C ALA A 309 0.92 16.15 -7.68
N SER A 310 1.30 14.90 -7.96
CA SER A 310 0.37 13.81 -8.22
C SER A 310 -0.21 13.24 -6.92
N VAL A 311 -1.52 12.96 -6.91
CA VAL A 311 -2.25 12.51 -5.70
C VAL A 311 -3.08 11.27 -5.98
N ILE A 312 -2.85 10.21 -5.21
CA ILE A 312 -3.58 8.96 -5.33
C ILE A 312 -4.17 8.56 -3.97
N ASN A 313 -5.49 8.38 -3.93
CA ASN A 313 -6.19 7.97 -2.72
C ASN A 313 -6.94 6.67 -2.99
N ILE A 314 -6.59 5.61 -2.28
CA ILE A 314 -7.22 4.30 -2.40
C ILE A 314 -7.86 3.94 -1.06
N LEU A 315 -9.19 3.90 -1.05
CA LEU A 315 -9.98 3.37 0.06
C LEU A 315 -10.41 1.95 -0.28
N GLY A 316 -9.61 0.97 0.14
CA GLY A 316 -9.72 -0.41 -0.28
C GLY A 316 -8.37 -1.13 -0.18
N GLY A 317 -7.90 -1.69 -1.29
CA GLY A 317 -6.65 -2.45 -1.36
C GLY A 317 -5.98 -2.26 -2.72
N LEU A 318 -4.65 -2.14 -2.70
CA LEU A 318 -3.80 -1.95 -3.87
C LEU A 318 -2.92 -3.19 -4.05
N PHE A 319 -3.15 -3.94 -5.12
CA PHE A 319 -2.45 -5.18 -5.42
C PHE A 319 -1.70 -5.00 -6.73
N ILE A 320 -0.36 -4.99 -6.66
CA ILE A 320 0.54 -4.71 -7.78
C ILE A 320 1.48 -5.90 -7.96
N GLN A 321 1.56 -6.47 -9.15
CA GLN A 321 2.48 -7.57 -9.42
C GLN A 321 3.93 -7.10 -9.57
N GLY A 322 4.14 -5.90 -10.09
CA GLY A 322 5.44 -5.22 -10.15
C GLY A 322 5.73 -4.36 -8.93
N ALA A 323 6.55 -3.32 -9.15
CA ALA A 323 7.03 -2.42 -8.11
C ALA A 323 6.17 -1.15 -8.00
N LEU A 324 6.17 -0.57 -6.80
CA LEU A 324 5.76 0.81 -6.55
C LEU A 324 6.97 1.74 -6.69
N ALA A 325 6.83 2.81 -7.47
CA ALA A 325 7.94 3.72 -7.80
C ALA A 325 7.49 5.19 -7.93
N GLU A 326 8.29 6.11 -7.39
CA GLU A 326 8.19 7.54 -7.68
C GLU A 326 9.08 7.88 -8.87
N THR A 327 8.64 8.81 -9.72
CA THR A 327 9.35 9.18 -10.94
C THR A 327 9.54 10.69 -11.09
N THR A 328 10.62 11.06 -11.78
CA THR A 328 10.91 12.42 -12.26
C THR A 328 10.75 12.48 -13.78
N ALA A 329 10.25 13.61 -14.26
CA ALA A 329 9.92 13.80 -15.66
C ALA A 329 11.14 14.17 -16.51
N ASP A 330 11.16 13.69 -17.75
CA ASP A 330 12.06 14.19 -18.79
C ASP A 330 11.41 15.38 -19.50
N SER A 331 11.95 16.57 -19.26
CA SER A 331 11.56 17.84 -19.87
C SER A 331 12.04 18.02 -21.32
N SER A 332 12.87 17.13 -21.85
CA SER A 332 13.32 17.20 -23.25
C SER A 332 12.23 16.81 -24.25
N GLY A 333 11.20 16.10 -23.78
CA GLY A 333 10.10 15.60 -24.60
C GLY A 333 10.38 14.24 -25.26
N ASN A 334 11.49 13.57 -24.92
CA ASN A 334 11.83 12.25 -25.46
C ASN A 334 11.31 11.08 -24.60
N GLY A 335 10.76 11.38 -23.42
CA GLY A 335 10.04 10.39 -22.60
C GLY A 335 10.95 9.54 -21.71
N HIS A 336 12.15 10.02 -21.40
CA HIS A 336 13.12 9.32 -20.55
C HIS A 336 12.81 9.50 -19.06
N ILE A 337 11.64 9.01 -18.62
CA ILE A 337 11.21 9.09 -17.23
C ILE A 337 12.24 8.42 -16.32
N GLY A 338 12.66 9.13 -15.27
CA GLY A 338 13.59 8.62 -14.27
C GLY A 338 12.87 8.05 -13.06
N THR A 339 13.19 6.82 -12.67
CA THR A 339 12.74 6.25 -11.41
C THR A 339 13.63 6.76 -10.29
N VAL A 340 13.05 7.43 -9.30
CA VAL A 340 13.75 7.93 -8.12
C VAL A 340 13.84 6.80 -7.09
N ILE A 341 15.05 6.46 -6.68
CA ILE A 341 15.34 5.46 -5.66
C ILE A 341 16.00 6.16 -4.47
N ASP A 342 15.31 6.14 -3.33
CA ASP A 342 15.75 6.59 -2.00
C ASP A 342 16.14 8.08 -1.82
N ALA A 343 16.44 8.80 -2.89
CA ALA A 343 16.71 10.23 -2.89
C ALA A 343 15.50 11.07 -2.43
N THR A 344 15.77 12.22 -1.81
CA THR A 344 14.73 13.08 -1.22
C THR A 344 14.67 14.45 -1.90
N TRP A 345 13.47 14.95 -2.14
CA TRP A 345 13.24 16.29 -2.68
C TRP A 345 13.60 17.40 -1.68
N VAL A 346 14.43 18.34 -2.09
CA VAL A 346 14.91 19.49 -1.31
C VAL A 346 14.94 20.77 -2.15
N PRO A 347 15.05 21.97 -1.55
CA PRO A 347 15.25 23.20 -2.33
C PRO A 347 16.56 23.14 -3.16
N GLY A 348 16.44 23.43 -4.46
CA GLY A 348 17.51 23.29 -5.45
C GLY A 348 18.34 24.55 -5.68
N LYS A 349 19.15 24.52 -6.74
CA LYS A 349 19.81 25.70 -7.29
C LYS A 349 18.78 26.62 -7.95
N THR A 350 17.86 26.01 -8.68
CA THR A 350 16.62 26.57 -9.19
C THR A 350 15.49 25.66 -8.71
N GLY A 351 14.36 26.22 -8.26
CA GLY A 351 13.24 25.41 -7.76
C GLY A 351 13.63 24.38 -6.70
N ASN A 352 13.46 23.09 -7.03
CA ASN A 352 13.81 21.94 -6.17
C ASN A 352 14.97 21.14 -6.76
N ALA A 353 15.42 20.13 -6.03
CA ALA A 353 16.46 19.21 -6.43
C ALA A 353 16.32 17.90 -5.66
N LEU A 354 17.16 16.91 -5.99
CA LEU A 354 17.28 15.67 -5.23
C LEU A 354 18.53 15.68 -4.37
N ASP A 355 18.37 15.36 -3.09
CA ASP A 355 19.45 15.09 -2.13
C ASP A 355 19.75 13.59 -2.08
N PHE A 356 21.03 13.25 -2.17
CA PHE A 356 21.56 11.90 -2.21
C PHE A 356 22.48 11.68 -1.00
N ASP A 357 22.33 10.55 -0.31
CA ASP A 357 23.02 10.26 0.96
C ASP A 357 24.36 9.54 0.83
N GLY A 358 24.73 9.09 -0.37
CA GLY A 358 25.96 8.35 -0.65
C GLY A 358 25.93 6.86 -0.31
N VAL A 359 24.76 6.27 -0.04
CA VAL A 359 24.62 4.87 0.35
C VAL A 359 23.84 4.06 -0.68
N ASN A 360 22.66 4.53 -1.08
CA ASN A 360 21.76 3.80 -1.97
C ASN A 360 20.88 4.70 -2.85
N ASP A 361 21.05 6.01 -2.80
CA ASP A 361 20.23 6.97 -3.51
C ASP A 361 20.67 7.13 -4.97
N TYR A 362 19.74 7.07 -5.93
CA TYR A 362 19.98 7.37 -7.34
C TYR A 362 18.68 7.60 -8.12
N VAL A 363 18.79 8.19 -9.31
CA VAL A 363 17.74 8.15 -10.33
C VAL A 363 18.17 7.23 -11.45
N LYS A 364 17.30 6.27 -11.81
CA LYS A 364 17.53 5.32 -12.90
C LYS A 364 16.63 5.62 -14.07
N ILE A 365 17.23 5.82 -15.22
CA ILE A 365 16.57 5.95 -16.50
C ILE A 365 16.82 4.66 -17.27
N VAL A 366 15.75 4.00 -17.70
CA VAL A 366 15.83 2.73 -18.43
C VAL A 366 16.63 2.93 -19.72
N ALA A 367 17.37 1.89 -20.14
CA ALA A 367 18.13 1.92 -21.37
C ALA A 367 17.23 2.27 -22.57
N ASP A 368 17.64 3.24 -23.37
CA ASP A 368 16.90 3.75 -24.53
C ASP A 368 17.84 4.02 -25.71
N PRO A 369 17.51 3.57 -26.94
CA PRO A 369 18.33 3.76 -28.13
C PRO A 369 18.75 5.20 -28.42
N SER A 370 17.98 6.20 -28.00
CA SER A 370 18.31 7.61 -28.21
C SER A 370 19.43 8.14 -27.29
N LEU A 371 19.72 7.43 -26.20
CA LEU A 371 20.84 7.70 -25.28
C LEU A 371 22.05 6.78 -25.53
N ASP A 372 21.94 5.86 -26.49
CA ASP A 372 22.95 4.85 -26.77
C ASP A 372 23.98 5.34 -27.79
N ASN A 373 25.24 4.95 -27.58
CA ASN A 373 26.32 5.07 -28.57
C ASN A 373 26.45 6.45 -29.24
N LEU A 374 26.10 7.52 -28.52
CA LEU A 374 26.21 8.88 -29.00
C LEU A 374 27.66 9.15 -29.46
N ALA A 375 27.83 9.64 -30.70
CA ALA A 375 29.14 9.93 -31.29
C ALA A 375 29.71 11.30 -30.87
N ALA A 376 28.87 12.14 -30.26
CA ALA A 376 29.25 13.34 -29.56
C ALA A 376 28.27 13.54 -28.40
N ILE A 377 28.74 14.06 -27.28
CA ILE A 377 27.91 14.25 -26.09
C ILE A 377 28.32 15.50 -25.34
N THR A 378 27.32 16.22 -24.82
CA THR A 378 27.51 17.14 -23.71
C THR A 378 26.61 16.69 -22.56
N MET A 379 27.20 16.43 -21.40
CA MET A 379 26.45 16.13 -20.17
C MET A 379 26.72 17.25 -19.17
N SER A 380 25.69 17.71 -18.48
CA SER A 380 25.84 18.73 -17.46
C SER A 380 24.85 18.57 -16.31
N ALA A 381 25.23 19.09 -15.15
CA ALA A 381 24.38 19.16 -13.97
C ALA A 381 24.83 20.28 -13.03
N TRP A 382 23.90 20.80 -12.24
CA TRP A 382 24.24 21.51 -11.01
C TRP A 382 24.46 20.50 -9.89
N ILE A 383 25.51 20.72 -9.11
CA ILE A 383 25.88 19.85 -7.98
C ILE A 383 26.17 20.65 -6.72
N TYR A 384 25.85 20.08 -5.57
CA TYR A 384 26.20 20.55 -4.22
C TYR A 384 26.77 19.37 -3.43
N PRO A 385 28.06 19.02 -3.58
CA PRO A 385 28.66 17.88 -2.89
C PRO A 385 28.87 18.20 -1.40
N HIS A 386 28.49 17.29 -0.50
CA HIS A 386 28.62 17.48 0.96
C HIS A 386 29.95 16.96 1.50
N VAL A 387 30.41 15.83 0.97
CA VAL A 387 31.56 15.09 1.50
C VAL A 387 32.64 14.90 0.45
N ASP A 388 33.84 14.69 0.96
CA ASP A 388 34.97 14.34 0.13
C ASP A 388 35.07 12.81 -0.04
N SER A 389 34.66 12.29 -1.20
CA SER A 389 34.61 10.85 -1.48
C SER A 389 34.82 10.56 -2.97
N HIS A 390 35.02 9.29 -3.33
CA HIS A 390 34.79 8.85 -4.70
C HIS A 390 33.28 8.73 -4.94
N TRP A 391 32.75 9.42 -5.94
CA TRP A 391 31.32 9.44 -6.22
C TRP A 391 31.00 9.77 -7.68
N HIS A 392 29.81 9.37 -8.14
CA HIS A 392 29.36 9.50 -9.52
C HIS A 392 28.22 10.51 -9.63
N VAL A 393 28.36 11.52 -10.51
CA VAL A 393 27.28 12.48 -10.80
C VAL A 393 26.33 11.87 -11.82
N LEU A 394 26.87 11.50 -12.98
CA LEU A 394 26.15 11.02 -14.16
C LEU A 394 26.91 9.84 -14.75
N ASP A 395 26.21 8.77 -15.11
CA ASP A 395 26.81 7.55 -15.65
C ASP A 395 25.94 6.90 -16.73
N LYS A 396 26.56 6.50 -17.84
CA LYS A 396 25.98 5.62 -18.87
C LYS A 396 26.97 4.51 -19.19
N GLY A 397 26.47 3.29 -19.39
CA GLY A 397 27.31 2.16 -19.82
C GLY A 397 28.17 1.56 -18.71
N ASP A 398 27.73 1.61 -17.45
CA ASP A 398 28.50 1.13 -16.30
C ASP A 398 29.94 1.69 -16.24
N GLY A 399 30.01 3.01 -16.20
CA GLY A 399 31.26 3.75 -16.18
C GLY A 399 31.92 3.92 -17.54
N ASP A 400 31.19 3.67 -18.63
CA ASP A 400 31.63 3.93 -19.99
C ASP A 400 31.61 5.41 -20.35
N LYS A 401 30.57 6.15 -19.97
CA LYS A 401 30.48 7.60 -20.14
C LYS A 401 30.06 8.20 -18.82
N ARG A 402 30.93 8.97 -18.17
CA ARG A 402 30.64 9.46 -16.81
C ARG A 402 31.28 10.78 -16.43
N ILE A 403 30.59 11.51 -15.56
CA ILE A 403 31.11 12.62 -14.75
C ILE A 403 31.17 12.14 -13.30
N PHE A 404 32.33 12.23 -12.68
CA PHE A 404 32.57 11.76 -11.32
C PHE A 404 33.61 12.65 -10.63
N ALA A 405 33.74 12.51 -9.31
CA ALA A 405 34.82 13.15 -8.55
C ALA A 405 35.67 12.12 -7.83
N GLU A 406 36.96 12.42 -7.69
CA GLU A 406 37.90 11.66 -6.86
C GLU A 406 38.13 12.40 -5.56
N GLY A 407 37.76 11.77 -4.43
CA GLY A 407 37.65 12.41 -3.11
C GLY A 407 38.93 13.12 -2.69
N ILE A 408 39.98 12.39 -2.31
CA ILE A 408 41.17 12.98 -1.66
C ILE A 408 41.75 14.23 -2.36
N ASN A 409 41.59 14.34 -3.67
CA ASN A 409 42.10 15.46 -4.47
C ASN A 409 41.01 16.46 -4.92
N ARG A 410 39.72 16.19 -4.70
CA ARG A 410 38.57 16.99 -5.16
C ARG A 410 38.65 17.36 -6.65
N THR A 411 39.07 16.40 -7.46
CA THR A 411 39.19 16.59 -8.91
C THR A 411 37.86 16.31 -9.59
N LEU A 412 37.50 17.13 -10.58
CA LEU A 412 36.43 16.84 -11.52
C LEU A 412 36.99 15.90 -12.58
N ASN A 413 36.31 14.79 -12.81
CA ASN A 413 36.76 13.76 -13.73
C ASN A 413 35.71 13.45 -14.80
N GLY A 414 36.20 13.23 -16.01
CA GLY A 414 35.43 12.78 -17.15
C GLY A 414 36.07 11.56 -17.78
N ARG A 415 35.26 10.56 -18.13
CA ARG A 415 35.76 9.35 -18.78
C ARG A 415 34.82 8.90 -19.89
N ILE A 416 35.42 8.52 -21.02
CA ILE A 416 34.77 7.82 -22.12
C ILE A 416 35.57 6.53 -22.39
N ARG A 417 34.95 5.37 -22.26
CA ARG A 417 35.59 4.07 -22.49
C ARG A 417 35.58 3.68 -23.97
N TYR A 418 36.66 3.05 -24.37
CA TYR A 418 36.92 2.52 -25.71
C TYR A 418 37.37 1.06 -25.58
N ALA A 419 37.39 0.33 -26.70
CA ALA A 419 37.94 -1.03 -26.72
C ALA A 419 39.41 -1.06 -26.23
N GLY A 420 39.64 -1.60 -25.04
CA GLY A 420 40.98 -1.77 -24.44
C GLY A 420 41.65 -0.51 -23.89
N THR A 421 40.99 0.65 -23.89
CA THR A 421 41.54 1.93 -23.37
C THR A 421 40.43 2.91 -22.99
N HIS A 422 40.78 4.09 -22.48
CA HIS A 422 39.82 5.14 -22.12
C HIS A 422 40.38 6.52 -22.52
N ALA A 423 39.54 7.40 -23.04
CA ALA A 423 39.81 8.82 -22.93
C ALA A 423 39.43 9.26 -21.52
N ASN A 424 40.28 10.07 -20.90
CA ASN A 424 39.97 10.62 -19.59
C ASN A 424 40.59 12.01 -19.43
N SER A 425 39.85 12.88 -18.78
CA SER A 425 40.31 14.19 -18.35
C SER A 425 40.11 14.29 -16.85
N GLU A 426 41.11 14.80 -16.15
CA GLU A 426 41.08 15.06 -14.72
C GLU A 426 41.52 16.51 -14.48
N SER A 427 40.72 17.26 -13.73
CA SER A 427 41.08 18.63 -13.34
C SER A 427 42.28 18.65 -12.40
N VAL A 428 42.84 19.83 -12.14
CA VAL A 428 43.72 20.03 -11.00
C VAL A 428 42.96 19.81 -9.69
N SER A 429 43.71 19.49 -8.62
CA SER A 429 43.14 19.32 -7.29
C SER A 429 42.33 20.54 -6.84
N ASP A 430 41.37 20.31 -5.95
CA ASP A 430 40.55 21.36 -5.33
C ASP A 430 39.63 22.12 -6.31
N THR A 431 39.41 21.59 -7.51
CA THR A 431 38.45 22.14 -8.47
C THR A 431 37.01 22.02 -7.96
N ILE A 432 36.66 20.88 -7.36
CA ILE A 432 35.35 20.68 -6.72
C ILE A 432 35.34 21.32 -5.33
N ILE A 433 34.36 22.19 -5.11
CA ILE A 433 34.16 22.88 -3.84
C ILE A 433 32.99 22.22 -3.10
N LEU A 434 33.23 21.79 -1.86
CA LEU A 434 32.19 21.19 -1.01
C LEU A 434 31.25 22.27 -0.47
N ASN A 435 30.00 21.87 -0.24
CA ASN A 435 28.97 22.70 0.37
C ASN A 435 28.73 24.02 -0.39
N SER A 436 28.85 23.98 -1.72
CA SER A 436 28.55 25.10 -2.60
C SER A 436 27.97 24.62 -3.92
N TRP A 437 26.95 25.32 -4.41
CA TRP A 437 26.39 25.08 -5.74
C TRP A 437 27.41 25.43 -6.81
N GLN A 438 27.65 24.48 -7.71
CA GLN A 438 28.52 24.65 -8.87
C GLN A 438 27.96 23.88 -10.06
N HIS A 439 28.21 24.39 -11.25
CA HIS A 439 27.82 23.72 -12.48
C HIS A 439 29.01 22.93 -13.02
N VAL A 440 28.79 21.65 -13.34
CA VAL A 440 29.80 20.78 -13.95
C VAL A 440 29.29 20.31 -15.31
N ALA A 441 30.19 20.26 -16.29
CA ALA A 441 29.87 19.70 -17.59
C ALA A 441 31.05 18.94 -18.20
N LEU A 442 30.70 17.98 -19.04
CA LEU A 442 31.62 17.20 -19.87
C LEU A 442 31.19 17.32 -21.32
N THR A 443 32.12 17.64 -22.21
CA THR A 443 31.92 17.49 -23.65
C THR A 443 32.84 16.43 -24.20
N TRP A 444 32.37 15.69 -25.19
CA TRP A 444 33.19 14.75 -25.93
C TRP A 444 32.74 14.61 -27.39
N SER A 445 33.70 14.40 -28.28
CA SER A 445 33.46 14.10 -29.70
C SER A 445 34.31 12.92 -30.15
N GLN A 446 33.70 11.95 -30.81
CA GLN A 446 34.40 10.83 -31.44
C GLN A 446 35.35 11.27 -32.55
N THR A 447 35.04 12.39 -33.23
CA THR A 447 35.84 12.91 -34.34
C THR A 447 37.20 13.40 -33.87
N THR A 448 37.26 14.09 -32.74
CA THR A 448 38.50 14.63 -32.17
C THR A 448 39.10 13.72 -31.10
N ASN A 449 38.31 12.80 -30.53
CA ASN A 449 38.62 12.00 -29.35
C ASN A 449 39.04 12.85 -28.13
N THR A 450 38.54 14.09 -28.06
CA THR A 450 38.81 15.03 -26.97
C THR A 450 37.68 14.97 -25.95
N ILE A 451 38.03 14.84 -24.67
CA ILE A 451 37.13 15.09 -23.54
C ILE A 451 37.49 16.45 -22.93
N GLN A 452 36.52 17.34 -22.80
CA GLN A 452 36.70 18.60 -22.07
C GLN A 452 35.79 18.65 -20.86
N LEU A 453 36.28 19.28 -19.79
CA LEU A 453 35.58 19.43 -18.53
C LEU A 453 35.42 20.92 -18.22
N PHE A 454 34.24 21.28 -17.76
CA PHE A 454 33.89 22.65 -17.43
C PHE A 454 33.41 22.74 -15.99
N HIS A 455 33.88 23.77 -15.28
CA HIS A 455 33.45 24.13 -13.94
C HIS A 455 32.96 25.58 -13.96
N ASN A 456 31.68 25.80 -13.62
CA ASN A 456 31.00 27.10 -13.70
C ASN A 456 31.20 27.82 -15.05
N GLY A 457 31.12 27.05 -16.15
CA GLY A 457 31.22 27.57 -17.52
C GLY A 457 32.63 27.78 -18.05
N THR A 458 33.67 27.55 -17.24
CA THR A 458 35.06 27.70 -17.67
C THR A 458 35.71 26.32 -17.81
N GLU A 459 36.46 26.09 -18.89
CA GLU A 459 37.23 24.86 -19.04
C GLU A 459 38.27 24.77 -17.92
N VAL A 460 38.35 23.59 -17.28
CA VAL A 460 39.24 23.38 -16.13
C VAL A 460 40.71 23.32 -16.57
N LEU A 461 41.61 23.62 -15.64
CA LEU A 461 43.01 23.23 -15.80
C LEU A 461 43.12 21.72 -15.57
N TYR A 462 43.82 21.02 -16.46
CA TYR A 462 43.98 19.57 -16.38
C TYR A 462 45.27 19.16 -15.66
N SER A 463 45.16 18.17 -14.77
CA SER A 463 46.30 17.40 -14.27
C SER A 463 46.59 16.20 -15.17
N ILE A 464 45.54 15.62 -15.77
CA ILE A 464 45.61 14.54 -16.76
C ILE A 464 44.68 14.85 -17.91
N GLN A 465 45.16 14.66 -19.15
CA GLN A 465 44.32 14.67 -20.35
C GLN A 465 44.82 13.61 -21.32
N ASN A 466 44.07 12.52 -21.41
CA ASN A 466 44.35 11.42 -22.33
C ASN A 466 43.27 11.37 -23.41
N ILE A 467 43.71 11.37 -24.67
CA ILE A 467 42.84 11.15 -25.82
C ILE A 467 42.57 9.66 -26.00
N GLY A 468 41.36 9.35 -26.45
CA GLY A 468 40.97 7.99 -26.84
C GLY A 468 41.55 7.61 -28.21
N SER A 469 41.55 6.32 -28.53
CA SER A 469 42.17 5.82 -29.77
C SER A 469 41.34 4.79 -30.56
N SER A 470 40.00 4.75 -30.42
CA SER A 470 39.15 3.75 -31.10
C SER A 470 37.67 4.19 -31.22
N GLY A 471 36.76 3.27 -31.55
CA GLY A 471 35.32 3.43 -31.36
C GLY A 471 34.91 3.24 -29.89
N VAL A 472 33.89 3.98 -29.46
CA VAL A 472 33.33 3.85 -28.10
C VAL A 472 32.77 2.46 -27.87
N LEU A 473 32.79 2.03 -26.61
CA LEU A 473 32.11 0.79 -26.22
C LEU A 473 30.60 0.92 -26.38
N ASP A 474 29.98 -0.21 -26.74
CA ASP A 474 28.54 -0.34 -26.86
C ASP A 474 27.88 -0.27 -25.48
N ASP A 475 27.00 0.70 -25.27
CA ASP A 475 26.30 0.91 -24.01
C ASP A 475 24.79 0.65 -24.08
N THR A 476 24.31 -0.01 -25.15
CA THR A 476 22.89 -0.23 -25.45
C THR A 476 22.09 -0.94 -24.37
N THR A 477 22.72 -1.80 -23.58
CA THR A 477 22.04 -2.55 -22.51
C THR A 477 22.05 -1.84 -21.16
N HIS A 478 22.66 -0.66 -21.07
CA HIS A 478 22.92 -0.01 -19.78
C HIS A 478 22.00 1.19 -19.56
N PRO A 479 21.41 1.32 -18.36
CA PRO A 479 20.63 2.50 -17.98
C PRO A 479 21.51 3.75 -17.93
N PHE A 480 20.86 4.92 -18.00
CA PHE A 480 21.46 6.17 -17.56
C PHE A 480 21.17 6.37 -16.08
N MET A 481 22.18 6.78 -15.32
CA MET A 481 22.12 6.91 -13.87
C MET A 481 22.47 8.34 -13.47
N ILE A 482 21.68 8.90 -12.56
CA ILE A 482 21.97 10.18 -11.88
C ILE A 482 22.24 9.85 -10.42
N GLY A 483 23.35 10.37 -9.88
CA GLY A 483 23.76 10.16 -8.49
C GLY A 483 24.35 8.77 -8.20
N ALA A 484 24.54 7.92 -9.20
CA ALA A 484 25.24 6.65 -9.03
C ALA A 484 25.92 6.15 -10.31
N ARG A 485 26.77 5.14 -10.16
CA ARG A 485 27.28 4.29 -11.26
C ARG A 485 26.25 3.23 -11.67
N GLY A 486 26.32 2.74 -12.91
CA GLY A 486 25.52 1.59 -13.38
C GLY A 486 25.67 0.31 -12.52
N VAL A 487 26.87 -0.02 -12.05
CA VAL A 487 27.10 -1.07 -11.04
C VAL A 487 27.10 -0.47 -9.64
N LEU A 488 26.15 -0.92 -8.82
CA LEU A 488 25.88 -0.42 -7.47
C LEU A 488 26.80 -1.07 -6.43
N GLU A 489 27.96 -0.46 -6.20
CA GLU A 489 28.92 -0.80 -5.14
C GLU A 489 28.96 0.32 -4.09
N ALA A 490 29.53 0.07 -2.91
CA ALA A 490 29.53 1.04 -1.81
C ALA A 490 30.16 2.41 -2.16
N THR A 491 31.04 2.49 -3.17
CA THR A 491 31.67 3.74 -3.64
C THR A 491 30.98 4.33 -4.88
N SER A 492 29.85 3.78 -5.30
CA SER A 492 29.19 4.17 -6.54
C SER A 492 28.27 5.38 -6.38
N PHE A 493 27.91 5.78 -5.17
CA PHE A 493 26.82 6.71 -4.90
C PHE A 493 27.30 8.14 -4.63
N PHE A 494 26.51 9.11 -5.06
CA PHE A 494 26.71 10.52 -4.77
C PHE A 494 26.23 10.89 -3.38
N ASN A 495 26.97 11.78 -2.72
CA ASN A 495 26.57 12.38 -1.46
C ASN A 495 26.56 13.91 -1.59
N GLY A 496 25.35 14.47 -1.70
CA GLY A 496 25.11 15.85 -2.08
C GLY A 496 23.81 16.03 -2.85
N ILE A 497 23.58 17.24 -3.34
CA ILE A 497 22.36 17.61 -4.08
C ILE A 497 22.67 17.72 -5.58
N ILE A 498 21.81 17.17 -6.46
CA ILE A 498 21.89 17.31 -7.92
C ILE A 498 20.63 18.00 -8.45
N ASP A 499 20.80 18.92 -9.39
CA ASP A 499 19.75 19.72 -10.02
C ASP A 499 20.04 19.92 -11.52
N ASP A 500 19.00 20.11 -12.34
CA ASP A 500 19.02 20.45 -13.77
C ASP A 500 20.03 19.64 -14.60
N VAL A 501 19.79 18.33 -14.68
CA VAL A 501 20.61 17.39 -15.44
C VAL A 501 20.24 17.46 -16.92
N ARG A 502 21.22 17.64 -17.80
CA ARG A 502 21.02 17.74 -19.25
C ARG A 502 21.97 16.84 -20.02
N ILE A 503 21.48 16.29 -21.13
CA ILE A 503 22.26 15.54 -22.11
C ILE A 503 21.97 16.07 -23.50
N TYR A 504 23.03 16.38 -24.24
CA TYR A 504 22.98 16.77 -25.64
C TYR A 504 23.75 15.77 -26.50
N ASN A 505 23.27 15.50 -27.71
CA ASN A 505 23.90 14.59 -28.68
C ASN A 505 24.99 15.26 -29.55
N HIS A 506 25.52 16.40 -29.11
CA HIS A 506 26.59 17.13 -29.75
C HIS A 506 27.43 17.89 -28.72
N VAL A 507 28.58 18.41 -29.16
CA VAL A 507 29.42 19.28 -28.33
C VAL A 507 28.81 20.68 -28.36
N LEU A 508 28.41 21.19 -27.18
CA LEU A 508 27.94 22.56 -27.02
C LEU A 508 29.10 23.55 -27.10
N ASP A 509 28.80 24.77 -27.58
CA ASP A 509 29.69 25.90 -27.45
C ASP A 509 29.82 26.30 -25.97
N VAL A 510 30.99 26.79 -25.55
CA VAL A 510 31.28 27.12 -24.13
C VAL A 510 30.26 28.10 -23.52
N ASN A 511 29.72 29.01 -24.32
CA ASN A 511 28.72 29.99 -23.87
C ASN A 511 27.32 29.38 -23.66
N ASP A 512 27.04 28.24 -24.29
CA ASP A 512 25.77 27.51 -24.16
C ASP A 512 25.82 26.49 -23.01
N ILE A 513 27.01 26.19 -22.51
CA ILE A 513 27.22 25.32 -21.33
C ILE A 513 26.81 26.04 -20.03
N TYR A 514 27.02 27.36 -19.95
CA TYR A 514 26.76 28.11 -18.71
C TYR A 514 26.45 29.61 -18.93
N PRO A 515 25.38 30.15 -18.31
CA PRO A 515 24.33 29.39 -17.62
C PRO A 515 23.58 28.49 -18.62
N PRO A 516 23.06 27.32 -18.19
CA PRO A 516 22.28 26.45 -19.08
C PRO A 516 21.10 27.20 -19.72
N ILE A 517 20.92 27.02 -21.03
CA ILE A 517 19.87 27.69 -21.82
C ILE A 517 18.86 26.67 -22.32
N ASP A 518 17.58 26.98 -22.17
CA ASP A 518 16.48 26.13 -22.65
C ASP A 518 16.28 26.29 -24.17
N GLY A 519 15.77 25.24 -24.83
CA GLY A 519 15.43 25.28 -26.26
C GLY A 519 16.62 25.13 -27.22
N LEU A 520 17.80 24.79 -26.72
CA LEU A 520 18.94 24.42 -27.55
C LEU A 520 18.65 23.13 -28.33
N ALA A 521 19.07 23.09 -29.60
CA ALA A 521 18.91 21.92 -30.45
C ALA A 521 19.74 20.74 -29.92
N GLY A 522 19.34 19.50 -30.24
CA GLY A 522 20.12 18.31 -29.86
C GLY A 522 20.05 17.92 -28.39
N LEU A 523 19.16 18.54 -27.60
CA LEU A 523 18.81 18.08 -26.25
C LEU A 523 18.11 16.71 -26.36
N VAL A 524 18.69 15.69 -25.74
CA VAL A 524 18.16 14.31 -25.75
C VAL A 524 17.66 13.86 -24.38
N GLY A 525 18.08 14.49 -23.28
CA GLY A 525 17.52 14.23 -21.96
C GLY A 525 17.61 15.46 -21.08
N HIS A 526 16.56 15.75 -20.32
CA HIS A 526 16.52 16.88 -19.39
C HIS A 526 15.70 16.54 -18.14
N TRP A 527 16.37 16.35 -17.01
CA TRP A 527 15.70 16.19 -15.72
C TRP A 527 15.94 17.44 -14.90
N LYS A 528 14.90 18.27 -14.79
CA LYS A 528 14.97 19.51 -14.01
C LYS A 528 15.15 19.21 -12.53
N LEU A 529 14.51 18.15 -12.03
CA LEU A 529 14.47 17.80 -10.60
C LEU A 529 13.77 18.88 -9.75
N ASP A 530 12.87 19.65 -10.38
CA ASP A 530 12.10 20.74 -9.76
C ASP A 530 10.80 20.25 -9.07
N GLU A 531 10.51 18.95 -9.15
CA GLU A 531 9.30 18.35 -8.60
C GLU A 531 9.21 18.47 -7.07
N SER A 532 7.99 18.43 -6.52
CA SER A 532 7.73 18.65 -5.09
C SER A 532 7.46 17.37 -4.29
N GLY A 533 7.63 16.21 -4.91
CA GLY A 533 7.15 14.91 -4.41
C GLY A 533 5.67 14.66 -4.70
N SER A 534 5.29 13.38 -4.64
CA SER A 534 3.91 12.90 -4.84
C SER A 534 3.25 12.48 -3.52
N SER A 535 1.93 12.28 -3.52
CA SER A 535 1.18 11.81 -2.36
C SER A 535 0.35 10.57 -2.70
N VAL A 536 0.64 9.43 -2.06
CA VAL A 536 -0.10 8.19 -2.24
C VAL A 536 -0.63 7.72 -0.88
N THR A 537 -1.94 7.70 -0.70
CA THR A 537 -2.59 7.18 0.50
C THR A 537 -3.39 5.93 0.18
N VAL A 538 -3.07 4.82 0.84
CA VAL A 538 -3.83 3.57 0.75
C VAL A 538 -4.37 3.22 2.14
N THR A 539 -5.69 3.12 2.27
CA THR A 539 -6.35 2.75 3.52
C THR A 539 -7.18 1.50 3.34
N ALA A 540 -6.83 0.46 4.10
CA ALA A 540 -7.54 -0.81 4.12
C ALA A 540 -9.03 -0.62 4.42
N ALA A 541 -9.89 -1.08 3.51
CA ALA A 541 -11.33 -1.15 3.70
C ALA A 541 -11.91 -2.50 3.19
N PRO A 542 -11.89 -3.56 4.02
CA PRO A 542 -12.30 -4.92 3.61
C PRO A 542 -13.69 -5.01 2.99
N SER A 543 -14.64 -4.23 3.51
CA SER A 543 -16.02 -4.17 3.00
C SER A 543 -16.12 -3.68 1.55
N LYS A 544 -15.14 -2.87 1.10
CA LYS A 544 -15.04 -2.34 -0.27
C LYS A 544 -14.23 -3.23 -1.22
N THR A 545 -13.45 -4.18 -0.70
CA THR A 545 -12.60 -5.08 -1.50
C THR A 545 -13.11 -6.52 -1.55
N ALA A 546 -14.25 -6.76 -0.93
CA ALA A 546 -14.96 -8.03 -1.01
C ALA A 546 -15.48 -8.24 -2.44
N ILE A 547 -14.91 -9.22 -3.15
CA ILE A 547 -15.25 -9.55 -4.53
C ILE A 547 -15.73 -10.99 -4.68
N VAL A 548 -16.42 -11.25 -5.79
CA VAL A 548 -16.75 -12.60 -6.26
C VAL A 548 -16.00 -12.84 -7.56
N VAL A 549 -15.33 -13.98 -7.64
CA VAL A 549 -14.63 -14.50 -8.83
C VAL A 549 -15.10 -15.93 -9.11
N TRP A 550 -14.62 -16.55 -10.18
CA TRP A 550 -15.01 -17.90 -10.55
C TRP A 550 -13.80 -18.80 -10.74
N ASP A 551 -13.93 -20.07 -10.33
CA ASP A 551 -12.91 -21.08 -10.63
C ASP A 551 -13.01 -21.59 -12.08
N ALA A 552 -12.11 -22.51 -12.45
CA ALA A 552 -12.09 -23.08 -13.80
C ALA A 552 -13.34 -23.93 -14.14
N MET A 553 -14.16 -24.26 -13.14
CA MET A 553 -15.42 -24.99 -13.28
C MET A 553 -16.63 -24.04 -13.19
N SER A 554 -16.40 -22.72 -13.20
CA SER A 554 -17.44 -21.68 -13.06
C SER A 554 -18.17 -21.70 -11.71
N ILE A 555 -17.50 -22.19 -10.66
CA ILE A 555 -18.00 -22.12 -9.29
C ILE A 555 -17.58 -20.78 -8.69
N GLU A 556 -18.53 -20.08 -8.07
CA GLU A 556 -18.28 -18.81 -7.39
C GLU A 556 -17.32 -18.99 -6.20
N GLU A 557 -16.23 -18.22 -6.21
CA GLU A 557 -15.28 -18.07 -5.12
C GLU A 557 -15.37 -16.66 -4.55
N LYS A 558 -15.38 -16.56 -3.23
CA LYS A 558 -15.38 -15.29 -2.51
C LYS A 558 -13.96 -14.93 -2.11
N TRP A 559 -13.57 -13.69 -2.35
CA TRP A 559 -12.24 -13.18 -1.96
C TRP A 559 -12.36 -11.82 -1.27
N GLY A 560 -11.48 -11.57 -0.30
CA GLY A 560 -11.35 -10.28 0.36
C GLY A 560 -9.93 -10.07 0.88
N GLN A 561 -9.55 -8.83 1.16
CA GLN A 561 -8.19 -8.48 1.55
C GLN A 561 -7.80 -8.82 3.00
N ALA A 562 -8.72 -9.40 3.78
CA ALA A 562 -8.49 -9.83 5.14
C ALA A 562 -8.28 -11.36 5.17
N ALA A 563 -7.17 -11.81 5.76
CA ALA A 563 -6.85 -13.23 5.86
C ALA A 563 -7.54 -13.92 7.05
N GLY A 564 -7.98 -13.14 8.04
CA GLY A 564 -8.55 -13.66 9.27
C GLY A 564 -9.23 -12.59 10.12
N ALA A 565 -9.79 -13.03 11.25
CA ALA A 565 -10.42 -12.17 12.23
C ALA A 565 -10.30 -12.75 13.64
N PHE A 566 -10.12 -11.89 14.65
CA PHE A 566 -10.07 -12.30 16.05
C PHE A 566 -10.73 -11.27 16.97
N PHE A 567 -11.23 -11.73 18.12
CA PHE A 567 -11.78 -10.85 19.16
C PHE A 567 -10.64 -10.33 20.04
N LYS A 568 -10.46 -9.01 20.08
CA LYS A 568 -9.53 -8.32 20.98
C LYS A 568 -9.98 -8.42 22.43
N SER A 569 -11.29 -8.30 22.64
CA SER A 569 -11.91 -8.37 23.96
C SER A 569 -13.34 -8.86 23.84
N ILE A 570 -13.83 -9.53 24.89
CA ILE A 570 -15.23 -9.91 25.07
C ILE A 570 -15.60 -9.54 26.51
N GLN A 571 -16.63 -8.73 26.67
CA GLN A 571 -17.10 -8.23 27.96
C GLN A 571 -18.58 -8.52 28.14
N ARG A 572 -18.95 -9.02 29.33
CA ARG A 572 -20.36 -9.15 29.73
C ARG A 572 -20.86 -7.79 30.20
N GLN A 573 -22.06 -7.42 29.78
CA GLN A 573 -22.71 -6.17 30.18
C GLN A 573 -23.73 -6.34 31.30
#